data_AF-A0A9W8IXB4-F1
#
_entry.id   AF-A0A9W8IXB4-F1
#
_cell.length_a   1.000
_cell.length_b   1.000
_cell.length_c   1.000
_cell.angle_alpha   90.00
_cell.angle_beta   90.00
_cell.angle_gamma   90.00
#
_symmetry.space_group_name_H-M   'P 1'
#
loop_
_entity.id
_entity.type
_entity.pdbx_description
1 polymer ?
#
loop_
_entity_poly.entity_id
_entity_poly.type
_entity_poly.pdbx_seq_one_letter_code
_entity_poly.pdbx_strand_id
1 'polypeptide(L)'
;MSSSQSKKAEPWRRNRVSEHQTLPDGRIFSRRIDPQTGAPGQWEEISLLAQEEPKKQLYLVLEDQLPEEPRHWSLFACIGETATSKGRQWQVTGDAMFMHYQHDDDVAVFAAPEGKTFYTLNNDLSEDQEKEVEAAVSEEPPPSAPDQASVKEHCQGWTIRVLRRLEGRGVVKKDTVDGIERDLKEPIVNPKEKLEGM
;
A
#
# COMPACT_ATOMS: atom_id res chain seq x y z
N MET A 1 -8.41 54.40 26.14
CA MET A 1 -7.03 54.30 25.61
C MET A 1 -6.47 52.93 25.97
N SER A 2 -5.62 52.39 25.08
CA SER A 2 -4.90 51.10 25.13
C SER A 2 -5.72 49.83 24.88
N SER A 3 -5.30 48.87 24.06
CA SER A 3 -4.28 48.80 22.99
C SER A 3 -4.49 47.42 22.35
N SER A 4 -5.03 47.35 21.14
CA SER A 4 -5.11 46.09 20.39
C SER A 4 -3.77 45.84 19.70
N GLN A 5 -3.00 44.89 20.22
CA GLN A 5 -1.82 44.36 19.55
C GLN A 5 -2.25 43.75 18.21
N SER A 6 -1.91 44.44 17.12
CA SER A 6 -1.95 43.85 15.78
C SER A 6 -0.91 42.74 15.69
N LYS A 7 -1.38 41.50 15.50
CA LYS A 7 -0.52 40.36 15.15
C LYS A 7 0.17 40.68 13.83
N LYS A 8 1.47 40.97 13.89
CA LYS A 8 2.33 41.10 12.71
C LYS A 8 2.39 39.74 12.01
N ALA A 9 2.04 39.73 10.72
CA ALA A 9 2.25 38.60 9.84
C ALA A 9 3.74 38.24 9.79
N GLU A 10 4.06 36.96 10.01
CA GLU A 10 5.43 36.44 9.92
C GLU A 10 5.90 36.29 8.46
N PRO A 11 7.22 36.30 8.22
CA PRO A 11 7.80 36.81 6.99
C PRO A 11 8.02 35.74 5.92
N TRP A 12 7.64 36.11 4.69
CA TRP A 12 8.28 35.82 3.40
C TRP A 12 9.24 34.61 3.36
N ARG A 13 8.80 33.48 2.79
CA ARG A 13 9.73 32.45 2.26
C ARG A 13 9.81 32.57 0.74
N ARG A 14 10.94 33.11 0.26
CA ARG A 14 11.26 33.24 -1.16
C ARG A 14 12.15 32.08 -1.58
N ASN A 15 11.69 31.31 -2.55
CA ASN A 15 12.53 30.35 -3.27
C ASN A 15 12.82 30.98 -4.65
N ARG A 16 13.91 30.61 -5.35
CA ARG A 16 14.31 31.26 -6.62
C ARG A 16 13.23 31.25 -7.73
N VAL A 17 12.17 30.47 -7.57
CA VAL A 17 11.19 30.15 -8.63
C VAL A 17 9.76 30.50 -8.24
N SER A 18 9.48 30.75 -6.96
CA SER A 18 8.12 31.06 -6.49
C SER A 18 8.11 31.83 -5.16
N GLU A 19 7.04 32.59 -4.96
CA GLU A 19 6.71 33.29 -3.72
C GLU A 19 5.38 32.79 -3.18
N HIS A 20 5.28 32.74 -1.86
CA HIS A 20 4.08 32.35 -1.14
C HIS A 20 3.65 33.47 -0.19
N GLN A 21 2.35 33.69 -0.08
CA GLN A 21 1.76 34.65 0.84
C GLN A 21 0.61 33.99 1.58
N THR A 22 0.67 34.02 2.92
CA THR A 22 -0.45 33.61 3.79
C THR A 22 -1.15 34.86 4.30
N LEU A 23 -2.46 34.95 4.07
CA LEU A 23 -3.30 36.02 4.59
C LEU A 23 -3.74 35.74 6.03
N PRO A 24 -4.15 36.76 6.82
CA PRO A 24 -4.61 36.59 8.20
C PRO A 24 -5.83 35.66 8.38
N ASP A 25 -6.57 35.42 7.30
CA ASP A 25 -7.71 34.50 7.24
C ASP A 25 -7.32 33.04 6.94
N GLY A 26 -6.02 32.76 6.80
CA GLY A 26 -5.48 31.42 6.55
C GLY A 26 -5.38 31.05 5.07
N ARG A 27 -5.85 31.87 4.14
CA ARG A 27 -5.69 31.61 2.70
C ARG A 27 -4.23 31.74 2.29
N ILE A 28 -3.77 30.80 1.46
CA ILE A 28 -2.41 30.77 0.94
C ILE A 28 -2.47 31.09 -0.55
N PHE A 29 -1.64 32.00 -1.00
CA PHE A 29 -1.46 32.35 -2.40
C PHE A 29 -0.04 32.01 -2.83
N SER A 30 0.14 31.59 -4.07
CA SER A 30 1.46 31.45 -4.68
C SER A 30 1.54 32.23 -5.98
N ARG A 31 2.73 32.71 -6.31
CA ARG A 31 3.04 33.24 -7.65
C ARG A 31 4.39 32.71 -8.11
N ARG A 32 4.52 32.46 -9.41
CA ARG A 32 5.80 32.12 -10.02
C ARG A 32 6.65 33.37 -10.23
N ILE A 33 7.96 33.24 -10.07
CA ILE A 33 8.92 34.25 -10.52
C ILE A 33 9.52 33.73 -11.82
N ASP A 34 9.50 34.56 -12.87
CA ASP A 34 10.21 34.27 -14.10
C ASP A 34 11.73 34.18 -13.80
N PRO A 35 12.36 33.02 -14.05
CA PRO A 35 13.78 32.82 -13.71
C PRO A 35 14.74 33.64 -14.58
N GLN A 36 14.33 34.12 -15.76
CA GLN A 36 15.14 34.93 -16.66
C GLN A 36 15.01 36.43 -16.38
N THR A 37 13.80 36.90 -16.08
CA THR A 37 13.51 38.34 -15.91
C THR A 37 13.37 38.76 -14.44
N GLY A 38 13.18 37.80 -13.53
CA GLY A 38 12.89 38.06 -12.12
C GLY A 38 11.49 38.65 -11.88
N ALA A 39 10.66 38.76 -12.93
CA ALA A 39 9.35 39.36 -12.84
C ALA A 39 8.37 38.40 -12.14
N PRO A 40 7.59 38.88 -11.15
CA PRO A 40 6.55 38.07 -10.54
C PRO A 40 5.35 37.92 -11.49
N GLY A 41 4.85 36.69 -11.60
CA GLY A 41 3.56 36.39 -12.24
C GLY A 41 2.35 36.76 -11.37
N GLN A 42 1.16 36.35 -11.81
CA GLN A 42 -0.07 36.56 -11.07
C GLN A 42 -0.12 35.68 -9.81
N TRP A 43 -0.77 36.19 -8.77
CA TRP A 43 -1.07 35.42 -7.56
C TRP A 43 -2.24 34.47 -7.85
N GLU A 44 -2.02 33.19 -7.58
CA GLU A 44 -3.02 32.14 -7.64
C GLU A 44 -3.29 31.66 -6.21
N GLU A 45 -4.57 31.56 -5.85
CA GLU A 45 -4.97 31.01 -4.55
C GLU A 45 -4.67 29.51 -4.54
N ILE A 46 -3.83 29.08 -3.59
CA ILE A 46 -3.64 27.67 -3.31
C ILE A 46 -4.87 27.21 -2.55
N SER A 47 -5.85 26.66 -3.27
CA SER A 47 -6.92 25.89 -2.64
C SER A 47 -6.29 24.70 -1.92
N LEU A 48 -6.19 24.78 -0.60
CA LEU A 48 -5.88 23.64 0.28
C LEU A 48 -6.91 22.49 0.11
N LEU A 49 -8.03 22.76 -0.56
CA LEU A 49 -9.09 21.81 -0.91
C LEU A 49 -8.77 20.94 -2.14
N ALA A 50 -7.68 21.21 -2.87
CA ALA A 50 -7.17 20.25 -3.86
C ALA A 50 -6.25 19.21 -3.20
N GLN A 51 -6.57 18.78 -1.97
CA GLN A 51 -6.17 17.45 -1.55
C GLN A 51 -6.96 16.50 -2.45
N GLU A 52 -6.29 15.83 -3.38
CA GLU A 52 -6.91 14.72 -4.10
C GLU A 52 -7.56 13.82 -3.05
N GLU A 53 -8.86 13.52 -3.21
CA GLU A 53 -9.52 12.60 -2.30
C GLU A 53 -8.69 11.31 -2.23
N PRO A 54 -8.47 10.76 -1.03
CA PRO A 54 -7.65 9.57 -0.89
C PRO A 54 -8.26 8.47 -1.76
N LYS A 55 -7.49 8.03 -2.73
CA LYS A 55 -7.89 6.95 -3.65
C LYS A 55 -7.84 5.62 -2.92
N LYS A 56 -8.67 4.67 -3.34
CA LYS A 56 -8.55 3.28 -2.88
C LYS A 56 -7.27 2.69 -3.44
N GLN A 57 -6.54 1.94 -2.62
CA GLN A 57 -5.25 1.36 -2.98
C GLN A 57 -5.26 -0.13 -2.65
N LEU A 58 -4.48 -0.91 -3.41
CA LEU A 58 -4.26 -2.33 -3.20
C LEU A 58 -2.83 -2.56 -2.73
N TYR A 59 -2.68 -3.36 -1.68
CA TYR A 59 -1.40 -3.73 -1.08
C TYR A 59 -1.21 -5.23 -1.07
N LEU A 60 0.06 -5.63 -1.18
CA LEU A 60 0.55 -6.89 -0.66
C LEU A 60 1.07 -6.63 0.76
N VAL A 61 0.58 -7.40 1.73
CA VAL A 61 0.99 -7.35 3.14
C VAL A 61 1.78 -8.60 3.46
N LEU A 62 2.99 -8.40 4.00
CA LEU A 62 3.86 -9.47 4.49
C LEU A 62 3.89 -9.35 6.01
N GLU A 63 3.45 -10.40 6.70
CA GLU A 63 3.41 -10.46 8.15
C GLU A 63 4.38 -11.51 8.68
N ASP A 64 5.24 -11.11 9.60
CA ASP A 64 6.15 -11.99 10.31
C ASP A 64 5.35 -12.99 11.15
N GLN A 65 5.72 -14.26 11.05
CA GLN A 65 5.14 -15.34 11.85
C GLN A 65 6.08 -15.73 13.00
N LEU A 66 5.91 -16.93 13.55
CA LEU A 66 6.84 -17.43 14.55
C LEU A 66 8.27 -17.45 13.98
N PRO A 67 9.29 -17.33 14.85
CA PRO A 67 10.68 -17.39 14.40
C PRO A 67 10.92 -18.61 13.50
N GLU A 68 11.55 -18.37 12.35
CA GLU A 68 11.87 -19.38 11.34
C GLU A 68 10.68 -19.95 10.54
N GLU A 69 9.50 -19.36 10.66
CA GLU A 69 8.40 -19.59 9.72
C GLU A 69 8.43 -18.55 8.59
N PRO A 70 8.08 -18.94 7.35
CA PRO A 70 7.97 -17.99 6.26
C PRO A 70 6.87 -16.96 6.55
N ARG A 71 7.07 -15.73 6.06
CA ARG A 71 6.09 -14.66 6.26
C ARG A 71 4.75 -15.03 5.66
N HIS A 72 3.68 -14.67 6.35
CA HIS A 72 2.33 -14.78 5.84
C HIS A 72 2.07 -13.67 4.83
N TRP A 73 1.42 -14.00 3.70
CA TRP A 73 1.12 -13.05 2.65
C TRP A 73 -0.39 -12.90 2.51
N SER A 74 -0.85 -11.64 2.45
CA SER A 74 -2.24 -11.30 2.18
C SER A 74 -2.33 -10.10 1.24
N LEU A 75 -3.48 -9.97 0.57
CA LEU A 75 -3.84 -8.77 -0.18
C LEU A 75 -4.75 -7.91 0.67
N PHE A 76 -4.60 -6.58 0.59
CA PHE A 76 -5.42 -5.65 1.35
C PHE A 76 -5.82 -4.45 0.48
N ALA A 77 -7.10 -4.09 0.47
CA ALA A 77 -7.60 -2.90 -0.21
C ALA A 77 -8.25 -1.94 0.79
N CYS A 78 -7.86 -0.67 0.76
CA CYS A 78 -8.41 0.36 1.65
C CYS A 78 -8.31 1.76 1.04
N ILE A 79 -8.99 2.72 1.69
CA ILE A 79 -8.84 4.15 1.42
C ILE A 79 -7.95 4.76 2.51
N GLY A 80 -6.82 5.33 2.09
CA GLY A 80 -5.83 5.93 2.98
C GLY A 80 -5.00 4.93 3.79
N GLU A 81 -3.85 5.38 4.28
CA GLU A 81 -2.86 4.58 5.01
C GLU A 81 -2.74 5.06 6.47
N THR A 82 -3.82 4.94 7.24
CA THR A 82 -3.84 5.35 8.66
C THR A 82 -4.15 4.16 9.57
N ALA A 83 -3.79 4.26 10.85
CA ALA A 83 -4.14 3.24 11.85
C ALA A 83 -5.65 2.98 11.96
N THR A 84 -6.49 3.91 11.50
CA THR A 84 -7.95 3.77 11.47
C THR A 84 -8.50 3.42 10.10
N SER A 85 -7.66 3.32 9.07
CA SER A 85 -8.08 2.95 7.72
C SER A 85 -8.52 1.50 7.71
N LYS A 86 -9.81 1.30 7.46
CA LYS A 86 -10.42 -0.01 7.34
C LYS A 86 -10.56 -0.41 5.89
N GLY A 87 -10.45 -1.69 5.64
CA GLY A 87 -10.46 -2.22 4.29
C GLY A 87 -10.81 -3.70 4.25
N ARG A 88 -10.57 -4.28 3.08
CA ARG A 88 -10.85 -5.68 2.79
C ARG A 88 -9.55 -6.45 2.65
N GLN A 89 -9.43 -7.59 3.34
CA GLN A 89 -8.27 -8.46 3.32
C GLN A 89 -8.61 -9.79 2.66
N TRP A 90 -7.79 -10.21 1.69
CA TRP A 90 -7.85 -11.52 1.08
C TRP A 90 -6.60 -12.33 1.42
N GLN A 91 -6.81 -13.54 1.93
CA GLN A 91 -5.74 -14.42 2.36
C GLN A 91 -6.22 -15.87 2.38
N VAL A 92 -5.25 -16.77 2.40
CA VAL A 92 -5.44 -18.18 2.75
C VAL A 92 -4.63 -18.49 4.00
N THR A 93 -5.23 -19.20 4.96
CA THR A 93 -4.61 -19.57 6.24
C THR A 93 -4.67 -21.08 6.43
N GLY A 94 -3.96 -21.58 7.45
CA GLY A 94 -3.78 -23.02 7.70
C GLY A 94 -2.35 -23.46 7.40
N ASP A 95 -2.11 -24.77 7.54
CA ASP A 95 -0.84 -25.36 7.15
C ASP A 95 -0.79 -25.65 5.64
N ALA A 96 0.40 -25.90 5.11
CA ALA A 96 0.59 -26.13 3.67
C ALA A 96 -0.09 -27.42 3.14
N MET A 97 -0.54 -28.33 4.02
CA MET A 97 -1.33 -29.50 3.62
C MET A 97 -2.81 -29.15 3.45
N PHE A 98 -3.33 -28.20 4.23
CA PHE A 98 -4.74 -27.84 4.27
C PHE A 98 -4.97 -26.33 4.47
N MET A 99 -4.58 -25.53 3.48
CA MET A 99 -4.93 -24.11 3.49
C MET A 99 -6.38 -23.90 3.06
N HIS A 100 -6.99 -22.83 3.57
CA HIS A 100 -8.36 -22.43 3.24
C HIS A 100 -8.47 -20.91 3.18
N TYR A 101 -9.46 -20.40 2.46
CA TYR A 101 -9.73 -18.97 2.41
C TYR A 101 -10.17 -18.45 3.78
N GLN A 102 -9.63 -17.30 4.18
CA GLN A 102 -10.07 -16.55 5.35
C GLN A 102 -10.09 -15.07 5.01
N HIS A 103 -11.12 -14.64 4.30
CA HIS A 103 -11.26 -13.23 3.91
C HIS A 103 -11.95 -12.46 5.02
N ASP A 104 -11.47 -11.24 5.26
CA ASP A 104 -11.97 -10.40 6.33
C ASP A 104 -12.34 -9.02 5.78
N ASP A 105 -13.51 -8.54 6.16
CA ASP A 105 -14.00 -7.19 5.85
C ASP A 105 -13.80 -6.27 7.06
N ASP A 106 -13.72 -4.96 6.80
CA ASP A 106 -13.62 -3.91 7.84
C ASP A 106 -12.38 -4.02 8.75
N VAL A 107 -11.26 -4.53 8.21
CA VAL A 107 -10.01 -4.73 8.96
C VAL A 107 -9.13 -3.48 8.91
N ALA A 108 -8.59 -3.07 10.05
CA ALA A 108 -7.61 -1.99 10.16
C ALA A 108 -6.17 -2.53 10.19
N VAL A 109 -5.67 -3.01 9.06
CA VAL A 109 -4.35 -3.71 9.00
C VAL A 109 -3.19 -2.82 9.46
N PHE A 110 -3.30 -1.49 9.26
CA PHE A 110 -2.29 -0.52 9.69
C PHE A 110 -2.32 -0.17 11.18
N ALA A 111 -3.31 -0.64 11.96
CA ALA A 111 -3.40 -0.34 13.40
C ALA A 111 -2.24 -0.94 14.21
N ALA A 112 -1.69 -2.07 13.75
CA ALA A 112 -0.55 -2.77 14.34
C ALA A 112 0.46 -3.11 13.23
N PRO A 113 1.32 -2.15 12.83
CA PRO A 113 2.26 -2.31 11.72
C PRO A 113 3.55 -3.06 12.12
N GLU A 114 3.80 -3.27 13.41
CA GLU A 114 4.96 -4.03 13.87
C GLU A 114 4.90 -5.48 13.32
N GLY A 115 6.01 -5.95 12.76
CA GLY A 115 6.07 -7.25 12.07
C GLY A 115 5.38 -7.27 10.70
N LYS A 116 4.93 -6.12 10.16
CA LYS A 116 4.31 -6.04 8.84
C LYS A 116 5.09 -5.16 7.87
N THR A 117 5.19 -5.64 6.63
CA THR A 117 5.70 -4.86 5.50
C THR A 117 4.61 -4.72 4.44
N PHE A 118 4.43 -3.52 3.90
CA PHE A 118 3.38 -3.20 2.94
C PHE A 118 4.00 -2.81 1.59
N TYR A 119 3.52 -3.42 0.52
CA TYR A 119 3.90 -3.09 -0.85
C TYR A 119 2.68 -2.65 -1.65
N THR A 120 2.68 -1.42 -2.14
CA THR A 120 1.59 -0.92 -2.99
C THR A 120 1.62 -1.62 -4.35
N LEU A 121 0.56 -2.35 -4.66
CA LEU A 121 0.35 -3.04 -5.93
C LEU A 121 -0.37 -2.16 -6.95
N ASN A 122 -1.34 -1.38 -6.48
CA ASN A 122 -2.11 -0.41 -7.26
C ASN A 122 -2.46 0.79 -6.36
N ASN A 123 -2.19 2.01 -6.83
CA ASN A 123 -2.38 3.25 -6.07
C ASN A 123 -3.67 4.01 -6.42
N ASP A 124 -4.48 3.48 -7.35
CA ASP A 124 -5.74 4.04 -7.83
C ASP A 124 -6.69 2.90 -8.23
N LEU A 125 -7.03 2.06 -7.25
CA LEU A 125 -7.86 0.87 -7.44
C LEU A 125 -9.32 1.30 -7.65
N SER A 126 -9.83 1.13 -8.87
CA SER A 126 -11.24 1.37 -9.16
C SER A 126 -12.14 0.24 -8.60
N GLU A 127 -13.45 0.51 -8.48
CA GLU A 127 -14.42 -0.50 -8.06
C GLU A 127 -14.45 -1.74 -8.98
N ASP A 128 -14.28 -1.54 -10.30
CA ASP A 128 -14.24 -2.65 -11.24
C ASP A 128 -12.94 -3.46 -11.08
N GLN A 129 -11.81 -2.80 -10.84
CA GLN A 129 -10.56 -3.50 -10.55
C GLN A 129 -10.63 -4.27 -9.22
N GLU A 130 -11.33 -3.76 -8.21
CA GLU A 130 -11.56 -4.48 -6.96
C GLU A 130 -12.42 -5.74 -7.16
N LYS A 131 -13.43 -5.70 -8.04
CA LYS A 131 -14.16 -6.92 -8.45
C LYS A 131 -13.25 -7.92 -9.16
N GLU A 132 -12.31 -7.43 -9.97
CA GLU A 132 -11.30 -8.29 -10.59
C GLU A 132 -10.35 -8.93 -9.55
N VAL A 133 -10.07 -8.25 -8.43
CA VAL A 133 -9.37 -8.83 -7.27
C VAL A 133 -10.18 -9.96 -6.66
N GLU A 134 -11.46 -9.74 -6.37
CA GLU A 134 -12.35 -10.77 -5.81
C GLU A 134 -12.40 -12.03 -6.68
N ALA A 135 -12.59 -11.83 -7.99
CA ALA A 135 -12.68 -12.93 -8.93
C ALA A 135 -11.34 -13.66 -9.06
N ALA A 136 -10.21 -12.93 -9.08
CA ALA A 136 -8.89 -13.57 -9.16
C ALA A 136 -8.56 -14.40 -7.91
N VAL A 137 -8.89 -13.89 -6.73
CA VAL A 137 -8.76 -14.59 -5.44
C VAL A 137 -9.60 -15.87 -5.43
N SER A 138 -10.84 -15.80 -5.91
CA SER A 138 -11.77 -16.93 -5.91
C SER A 138 -11.40 -18.03 -6.92
N GLU A 139 -10.78 -17.65 -8.05
CA GLU A 139 -10.37 -18.57 -9.11
C GLU A 139 -9.11 -19.37 -8.77
N GLU A 140 -8.28 -18.91 -7.84
CA GLU A 140 -7.05 -19.57 -7.44
C GLU A 140 -7.26 -20.44 -6.21
N PRO A 141 -7.27 -21.79 -6.32
CA PRO A 141 -7.55 -22.65 -5.19
C PRO A 141 -6.48 -22.51 -4.10
N PRO A 142 -6.85 -22.61 -2.81
CA PRO A 142 -5.88 -22.63 -1.72
C PRO A 142 -4.92 -23.82 -1.87
N PRO A 143 -3.65 -23.66 -1.44
CA PRO A 143 -2.68 -24.73 -1.34
C PRO A 143 -3.22 -25.93 -0.58
N SER A 144 -2.99 -27.14 -1.12
CA SER A 144 -3.24 -28.37 -0.39
C SER A 144 -2.29 -29.47 -0.87
N ALA A 145 -1.90 -30.33 0.07
CA ALA A 145 -1.06 -31.49 -0.18
C ALA A 145 -1.55 -32.68 0.67
N PRO A 146 -1.48 -33.92 0.14
CA PRO A 146 -1.91 -35.11 0.88
C PRO A 146 -1.02 -35.42 2.09
N ASP A 147 0.24 -34.98 2.04
CA ASP A 147 1.24 -35.15 3.09
C ASP A 147 2.30 -34.04 3.01
N GLN A 148 3.09 -33.92 4.08
CA GLN A 148 4.13 -32.90 4.21
C GLN A 148 5.22 -33.02 3.15
N ALA A 149 5.55 -34.24 2.71
CA ALA A 149 6.59 -34.45 1.70
C ALA A 149 6.14 -34.00 0.30
N SER A 150 4.84 -33.92 0.09
CA SER A 150 4.19 -33.51 -1.16
C SER A 150 3.87 -32.00 -1.21
N VAL A 151 4.24 -31.23 -0.17
CA VAL A 151 4.05 -29.77 -0.14
C VAL A 151 4.89 -29.11 -1.23
N LYS A 152 4.22 -28.41 -2.15
CA LYS A 152 4.84 -27.68 -3.28
C LYS A 152 4.62 -26.18 -3.22
N GLU A 153 3.78 -25.71 -2.30
CA GLU A 153 3.41 -24.31 -2.15
C GLU A 153 2.75 -24.06 -0.79
N HIS A 154 2.65 -22.78 -0.44
CA HIS A 154 1.94 -22.25 0.73
C HIS A 154 1.31 -20.90 0.33
N CYS A 155 0.89 -20.09 1.31
CA CYS A 155 0.16 -18.84 1.09
C CYS A 155 0.90 -17.88 0.14
N GLN A 156 2.23 -17.85 0.16
CA GLN A 156 3.02 -17.02 -0.77
C GLN A 156 2.85 -17.47 -2.22
N GLY A 157 2.87 -18.79 -2.47
CA GLY A 157 2.67 -19.36 -3.80
C GLY A 157 1.27 -19.06 -4.34
N TRP A 158 0.25 -19.16 -3.49
CA TRP A 158 -1.11 -18.76 -3.82
C TRP A 158 -1.21 -17.28 -4.18
N THR A 159 -0.65 -16.41 -3.35
CA THR A 159 -0.65 -14.96 -3.59
C THR A 159 0.05 -14.62 -4.90
N ILE A 160 1.17 -15.26 -5.24
CA ILE A 160 1.83 -15.08 -6.54
C ILE A 160 0.91 -15.46 -7.70
N ARG A 161 0.18 -16.59 -7.64
CA ARG A 161 -0.78 -16.95 -8.70
C ARG A 161 -1.87 -15.90 -8.85
N VAL A 162 -2.42 -15.40 -7.74
CA VAL A 162 -3.41 -14.31 -7.76
C VAL A 162 -2.81 -13.05 -8.41
N LEU A 163 -1.59 -12.66 -8.04
CA LEU A 163 -0.91 -11.50 -8.62
C LEU A 163 -0.68 -11.66 -10.14
N ARG A 164 -0.32 -12.85 -10.61
CA ARG A 164 -0.18 -13.16 -12.04
C ARG A 164 -1.50 -13.06 -12.80
N ARG A 165 -2.60 -13.46 -12.17
CA ARG A 165 -3.94 -13.30 -12.73
C ARG A 165 -4.35 -11.82 -12.78
N LEU A 166 -4.02 -11.04 -11.76
CA LEU A 166 -4.25 -9.61 -11.71
C LEU A 166 -3.39 -8.81 -12.69
N GLU A 167 -2.17 -9.27 -12.97
CA GLU A 167 -1.33 -8.78 -14.07
C GLU A 167 -2.05 -8.97 -15.40
N GLY A 168 -2.56 -10.17 -15.68
CA GLY A 168 -3.31 -10.46 -16.91
C GLY A 168 -4.59 -9.65 -17.08
N ARG A 169 -5.17 -9.15 -15.98
CA ARG A 169 -6.38 -8.30 -15.94
C ARG A 169 -6.05 -6.80 -15.92
N GLY A 170 -4.76 -6.42 -15.91
CA GLY A 170 -4.34 -5.01 -15.89
C GLY A 170 -4.56 -4.29 -14.56
N VAL A 171 -4.75 -5.03 -13.45
CA VAL A 171 -4.89 -4.47 -12.10
C VAL A 171 -3.53 -4.18 -11.47
N VAL A 172 -2.53 -5.03 -11.74
CA VAL A 172 -1.16 -4.91 -11.22
C VAL A 172 -0.18 -4.91 -12.40
N LYS A 173 0.91 -4.13 -12.29
CA LYS A 173 1.94 -4.07 -13.33
C LYS A 173 2.80 -5.33 -13.33
N LYS A 174 3.16 -5.78 -14.53
CA LYS A 174 4.07 -6.91 -14.74
C LYS A 174 5.37 -6.81 -13.92
N ASP A 175 6.07 -5.69 -14.02
CA ASP A 175 7.36 -5.50 -13.35
C ASP A 175 7.23 -5.58 -11.82
N THR A 176 6.08 -5.17 -11.27
CA THR A 176 5.76 -5.29 -9.84
C THR A 176 5.66 -6.76 -9.44
N VAL A 177 4.91 -7.57 -10.20
CA VAL A 177 4.76 -9.01 -9.90
C VAL A 177 6.08 -9.75 -10.06
N ASP A 178 6.83 -9.45 -11.13
CA ASP A 178 8.16 -10.03 -11.37
C ASP A 178 9.14 -9.70 -10.23
N GLY A 179 9.12 -8.46 -9.72
CA GLY A 179 9.94 -8.05 -8.59
C GLY A 179 9.56 -8.76 -7.30
N ILE A 180 8.27 -8.85 -6.97
CA ILE A 180 7.77 -9.54 -5.78
C ILE A 180 8.15 -11.02 -5.81
N GLU A 181 7.92 -11.71 -6.92
CA GLU A 181 8.21 -13.14 -7.03
C GLU A 181 9.70 -13.44 -6.93
N ARG A 182 10.55 -12.59 -7.51
CA ARG A 182 12.01 -12.77 -7.50
C ARG A 182 12.62 -12.43 -6.15
N ASP A 183 12.21 -11.31 -5.54
CA ASP A 183 12.95 -10.70 -4.44
C ASP A 183 12.34 -10.98 -3.06
N LEU A 184 11.03 -11.28 -2.99
CA LEU A 184 10.32 -11.41 -1.72
C LEU A 184 9.90 -12.84 -1.39
N LYS A 185 9.66 -13.67 -2.42
CA LYS A 185 9.17 -15.04 -2.24
C LYS A 185 10.22 -15.90 -1.54
N GLU A 186 9.84 -16.49 -0.43
CA GLU A 186 10.71 -17.34 0.38
C GLU A 186 10.67 -18.79 -0.13
N PRO A 187 11.78 -19.53 -0.02
CA PRO A 187 11.82 -20.92 -0.45
C PRO A 187 11.00 -21.82 0.47
N ILE A 188 10.51 -22.91 -0.08
CA ILE A 188 9.86 -23.98 0.70
C ILE A 188 10.97 -24.83 1.30
N VAL A 189 11.21 -24.68 2.60
CA VAL A 189 12.22 -25.46 3.32
C VAL A 189 11.56 -26.71 3.88
N ASN A 190 12.08 -27.89 3.51
CA ASN A 190 11.61 -29.14 4.09
C ASN A 190 12.10 -29.27 5.54
N PRO A 191 11.25 -29.60 6.53
CA PRO A 191 11.67 -29.78 7.92
C PRO A 191 12.84 -30.76 8.11
N LYS A 192 13.03 -31.74 7.21
CA LYS A 192 14.18 -32.66 7.26
C LYS A 192 15.51 -31.99 6.93
N GLU A 193 15.54 -31.08 5.97
CA GLU A 193 16.74 -30.32 5.61
C GLU A 193 17.11 -29.31 6.71
N LYS A 194 16.13 -28.88 7.50
CA LYS A 194 16.31 -27.96 8.64
C LYS A 194 17.07 -28.59 9.81
N LEU A 195 17.05 -29.93 9.95
CA LEU A 195 17.76 -30.67 11.01
C LEU A 195 19.20 -31.08 10.62
N GLU A 196 19.52 -31.13 9.33
CA GLU A 196 20.85 -31.54 8.84
C GLU A 196 21.81 -30.34 8.61
N GLY A 197 21.31 -29.11 8.77
CA GLY A 197 22.07 -27.86 8.65
C GLY A 197 22.47 -27.20 9.98
N MET A 198 22.19 -27.84 11.12
CA MET A 198 22.66 -27.45 12.46
C MET A 198 23.83 -28.33 12.92
#